data_AF-A0AAW6J7M8-F1
#
_entry.id   AF-A0AAW6J7M8-F1
#
_cell.length_a   1.000
_cell.length_b   1.000
_cell.length_c   1.000
_cell.angle_alpha   90.00
_cell.angle_beta   90.00
_cell.angle_gamma   90.00
#
_symmetry.space_group_name_H-M   'P 1'
#
loop_
_entity.id
_entity.type
_entity.pdbx_description
1 polymer ?
#
loop_
_entity_poly.entity_id
_entity_poly.type
_entity_poly.pdbx_seq_one_letter_code
_entity_poly.pdbx_strand_id
1 'polypeptide(L)'
;MNALSFTQSEHTRTEVLRFIERSLGSMSWAANTQAIIHLKQTTTEHVLFQHPILTRLHQCQLSLEQLKFIHLNYFTAIVKIFTDALSMAMYQALQLEHDSNIVEQDRIAAKIYARYLLSLNLLDELGFNTHQLEKSSPSKSHLVYFLQLMQQLELNVADQKQTEPEAFAIAQFIQEHIHSYADLLLILACTELQVIKFSEALRTNLAAYDPLFTQGYYACHGLAETCDTTLANDDNHEDDIWVLFTQCYKPEQALYFQQLQTEYLSLWNNFWSKMNLVLS
;
A
#
# COMPACT_ATOMS: atom_id res chain seq x y z
N MET A 1 -2.28 -19.67 -29.89
CA MET A 1 -2.13 -20.12 -28.50
C MET A 1 -2.77 -19.05 -27.63
N ASN A 2 -3.75 -19.41 -26.80
CA ASN A 2 -4.46 -18.45 -25.97
C ASN A 2 -3.48 -17.80 -24.99
N ALA A 3 -3.26 -16.50 -25.14
CA ALA A 3 -2.59 -15.66 -24.16
C ALA A 3 -3.56 -15.43 -22.99
N LEU A 4 -3.72 -16.44 -22.13
CA LEU A 4 -4.42 -16.26 -20.87
C LEU A 4 -3.43 -15.59 -19.90
N SER A 5 -3.59 -14.29 -19.70
CA SER A 5 -3.07 -13.57 -18.54
C SER A 5 -3.61 -14.28 -17.29
N PHE A 6 -2.71 -14.70 -16.40
CA PHE A 6 -3.06 -15.44 -15.18
C PHE A 6 -3.87 -14.59 -14.18
N THR A 7 -3.94 -13.26 -14.36
CA THR A 7 -4.32 -12.34 -13.29
C THR A 7 -5.36 -11.26 -13.66
N GLN A 8 -5.74 -11.11 -14.94
CA GLN A 8 -6.61 -10.02 -15.38
C GLN A 8 -7.77 -10.45 -16.29
N SER A 9 -8.40 -11.57 -15.98
CA SER A 9 -9.79 -11.71 -16.41
C SER A 9 -10.59 -10.67 -15.60
N GLU A 10 -10.97 -9.53 -16.20
CA GLU A 10 -11.91 -8.57 -15.59
C GLU A 10 -13.16 -9.29 -15.06
N HIS A 11 -13.53 -10.38 -15.73
CA HIS A 11 -14.63 -11.25 -15.31
C HIS A 11 -14.36 -11.92 -13.95
N THR A 12 -13.13 -12.31 -13.67
CA THR A 12 -12.74 -12.95 -12.40
C THR A 12 -12.60 -11.95 -11.27
N ARG A 13 -12.01 -10.76 -11.49
CA ARG A 13 -12.02 -9.69 -10.46
C ARG A 13 -13.46 -9.29 -10.13
N THR A 14 -14.30 -9.11 -11.15
CA THR A 14 -15.73 -8.82 -10.98
C THR A 14 -16.48 -9.94 -10.23
N GLU A 15 -16.21 -11.21 -10.53
CA GLU A 15 -16.76 -12.36 -9.81
C GLU A 15 -16.42 -12.28 -8.31
N VAL A 16 -15.15 -11.98 -8.00
CA VAL A 16 -14.65 -11.90 -6.63
C VAL A 16 -15.29 -10.74 -5.87
N LEU A 17 -15.34 -9.55 -6.47
CA LEU A 17 -15.99 -8.38 -5.88
C LEU A 17 -17.48 -8.64 -5.60
N ARG A 18 -18.20 -9.26 -6.54
CA ARG A 18 -19.61 -9.65 -6.34
C ARG A 18 -19.80 -10.67 -5.23
N PHE A 19 -18.87 -11.62 -5.09
CA PHE A 19 -18.89 -12.56 -3.97
C PHE A 19 -18.74 -11.82 -2.64
N ILE A 20 -17.76 -10.92 -2.54
CA ILE A 20 -17.48 -10.17 -1.32
C ILE A 20 -18.69 -9.34 -0.91
N GLU A 21 -19.29 -8.59 -1.85
CA GLU A 21 -20.48 -7.77 -1.59
C GLU A 21 -21.65 -8.63 -1.09
N ARG A 22 -21.99 -9.71 -1.81
CA ARG A 22 -23.15 -10.56 -1.46
C ARG A 22 -22.94 -11.40 -0.20
N SER A 23 -21.70 -11.53 0.26
CA SER A 23 -21.38 -12.29 1.47
C SER A 23 -21.88 -11.60 2.74
N LEU A 24 -22.28 -10.33 2.64
CA LEU A 24 -22.99 -9.58 3.68
C LEU A 24 -24.46 -9.38 3.29
N GLY A 25 -25.32 -9.17 4.29
CA GLY A 25 -26.66 -8.65 4.04
C GLY A 25 -26.62 -7.25 3.42
N SER A 26 -27.52 -6.95 2.48
CA SER A 26 -27.52 -5.68 1.72
C SER A 26 -27.52 -4.43 2.60
N MET A 27 -28.23 -4.45 3.72
CA MET A 27 -28.25 -3.35 4.70
C MET A 27 -26.90 -3.19 5.40
N SER A 28 -26.25 -4.29 5.78
CA SER A 28 -24.92 -4.25 6.40
C SER A 28 -23.87 -3.78 5.41
N TRP A 29 -23.89 -4.28 4.17
CA TRP A 29 -23.00 -3.83 3.12
C TRP A 29 -23.12 -2.31 2.87
N ALA A 30 -24.35 -1.80 2.73
CA ALA A 30 -24.60 -0.38 2.52
C ALA A 30 -24.13 0.48 3.71
N ALA A 31 -24.39 0.04 4.94
CA ALA A 31 -23.94 0.74 6.14
C ALA A 31 -22.41 0.76 6.26
N ASN A 32 -21.76 -0.39 6.04
CA ASN A 32 -20.30 -0.51 6.05
C ASN A 32 -19.69 0.36 4.95
N THR A 33 -20.23 0.33 3.74
CA THR A 33 -19.79 1.16 2.61
C THR A 33 -19.82 2.64 2.97
N GLN A 34 -20.90 3.12 3.61
CA GLN A 34 -20.99 4.51 4.02
C GLN A 34 -19.93 4.89 5.06
N ALA A 35 -19.64 3.99 6.00
CA ALA A 35 -18.59 4.20 7.00
C ALA A 35 -17.20 4.21 6.35
N ILE A 36 -16.94 3.32 5.38
CA ILE A 36 -15.67 3.27 4.64
C ILE A 36 -15.50 4.51 3.76
N ILE A 37 -16.56 5.01 3.10
CA ILE A 37 -16.50 6.28 2.36
C ILE A 37 -16.05 7.42 3.27
N HIS A 38 -16.58 7.48 4.50
CA HIS A 38 -16.16 8.49 5.46
C HIS A 38 -14.69 8.32 5.86
N LEU A 39 -14.23 7.10 6.12
CA LEU A 39 -12.81 6.84 6.40
C LEU A 39 -11.90 7.20 5.22
N LYS A 40 -12.27 6.87 3.98
CA LYS A 40 -11.52 7.29 2.78
C LYS A 40 -11.40 8.80 2.70
N GLN A 41 -12.50 9.52 2.91
CA GLN A 41 -12.53 10.98 2.93
C GLN A 41 -11.60 11.55 4.01
N THR A 42 -11.73 11.09 5.26
CA THR A 42 -10.88 11.58 6.37
C THR A 42 -9.40 11.25 6.16
N THR A 43 -9.06 10.12 5.53
CA THR A 43 -7.68 9.84 5.11
C THR A 43 -7.22 10.93 4.14
N THR A 44 -7.93 11.16 3.03
CA THR A 44 -7.50 12.12 1.99
C THR A 44 -7.43 13.56 2.46
N GLU A 45 -8.24 13.93 3.46
CA GLU A 45 -8.28 15.28 4.05
C GLU A 45 -7.23 15.48 5.16
N HIS A 46 -6.55 14.40 5.60
CA HIS A 46 -5.55 14.48 6.64
C HIS A 46 -4.38 15.40 6.26
N VAL A 47 -3.83 16.13 7.25
CA VAL A 47 -2.77 17.14 7.05
C VAL A 47 -1.52 16.60 6.37
N LEU A 48 -1.29 15.29 6.50
CA LEU A 48 -0.25 14.53 5.82
C LEU A 48 -0.25 14.76 4.30
N PHE A 49 -1.43 14.77 3.67
CA PHE A 49 -1.56 14.92 2.22
C PHE A 49 -1.49 16.39 1.76
N GLN A 50 -1.32 17.30 2.71
CA GLN A 50 -1.06 18.73 2.49
C GLN A 50 0.29 19.14 3.10
N HIS A 51 1.14 18.16 3.43
CA HIS A 51 2.38 18.40 4.17
C HIS A 51 3.34 19.27 3.34
N PRO A 52 4.01 20.28 3.94
CA PRO A 52 4.88 21.22 3.21
C PRO A 52 6.00 20.57 2.38
N ILE A 53 6.44 19.39 2.78
CA ILE A 53 7.47 18.64 2.03
C ILE A 53 6.99 18.24 0.63
N LEU A 54 5.68 17.98 0.42
CA LEU A 54 5.14 17.65 -0.90
C LEU A 54 5.38 18.80 -1.87
N THR A 55 5.12 20.04 -1.45
CA THR A 55 5.42 21.24 -2.25
C THR A 55 6.90 21.31 -2.62
N ARG A 56 7.81 21.08 -1.67
CA ARG A 56 9.26 21.07 -1.92
C ARG A 56 9.67 19.94 -2.87
N LEU A 57 9.06 18.76 -2.72
CA LEU A 57 9.31 17.59 -3.56
C LEU A 57 8.91 17.88 -5.01
N HIS A 58 7.68 18.34 -5.24
CA HIS A 58 7.17 18.68 -6.57
C HIS A 58 7.94 19.85 -7.22
N GLN A 59 8.39 20.82 -6.43
CA GLN A 59 9.20 21.95 -6.91
C GLN A 59 10.68 21.61 -7.08
N CYS A 60 11.09 20.35 -6.87
CA CYS A 60 12.48 19.90 -6.99
C CYS A 60 13.47 20.68 -6.10
N GLN A 61 13.04 21.02 -4.87
CA GLN A 61 13.80 21.89 -3.94
C GLN A 61 14.66 21.13 -2.93
N LEU A 62 14.74 19.82 -3.02
CA LEU A 62 15.52 18.99 -2.10
C LEU A 62 16.85 18.63 -2.76
N SER A 63 17.93 18.66 -1.99
CA SER A 63 19.26 18.21 -2.43
C SER A 63 19.29 16.69 -2.62
N LEU A 64 20.27 16.18 -3.37
CA LEU A 64 20.46 14.73 -3.50
C LEU A 64 20.72 14.07 -2.14
N GLU A 65 21.46 14.71 -1.24
CA GLU A 65 21.71 14.20 0.11
C GLU A 65 20.42 14.14 0.95
N GLN A 66 19.53 15.13 0.81
CA GLN A 66 18.20 15.09 1.41
C GLN A 66 17.38 13.91 0.87
N LEU A 67 17.37 13.72 -0.45
CA LEU A 67 16.66 12.59 -1.06
C LEU A 67 17.25 11.26 -0.58
N LYS A 68 18.57 11.10 -0.55
CA LYS A 68 19.24 9.90 -0.02
C LYS A 68 18.80 9.60 1.42
N PHE A 69 18.77 10.62 2.27
CA PHE A 69 18.32 10.50 3.65
C PHE A 69 16.85 10.05 3.74
N ILE A 70 15.97 10.62 2.91
CA ILE A 70 14.57 10.20 2.82
C ILE A 70 14.48 8.72 2.43
N HIS A 71 15.19 8.29 1.40
CA HIS A 71 15.10 6.91 0.90
C HIS A 71 15.61 5.88 1.92
N LEU A 72 16.67 6.20 2.67
CA LEU A 72 17.15 5.35 3.76
C LEU A 72 16.09 5.17 4.86
N ASN A 73 15.41 6.24 5.22
CA ASN A 73 14.35 6.20 6.24
C ASN A 73 13.08 5.51 5.71
N TYR A 74 12.72 5.77 4.45
CA TYR A 74 11.56 5.17 3.80
C TYR A 74 11.70 3.66 3.63
N PHE A 75 12.93 3.19 3.36
CA PHE A 75 13.26 1.77 3.34
C PHE A 75 12.87 1.06 4.64
N THR A 76 13.27 1.64 5.78
CA THR A 76 12.96 1.09 7.11
C THR A 76 11.48 1.26 7.46
N ALA A 77 10.88 2.39 7.11
CA ALA A 77 9.49 2.70 7.47
C ALA A 77 8.47 1.76 6.83
N ILE A 78 8.65 1.44 5.54
CA ILE A 78 7.64 0.66 4.82
C ILE A 78 8.19 -0.32 3.79
N VAL A 79 9.13 0.07 2.92
CA VAL A 79 9.48 -0.73 1.74
C VAL A 79 9.97 -2.12 2.12
N LYS A 80 10.77 -2.23 3.18
CA LYS A 80 11.28 -3.51 3.67
C LYS A 80 10.19 -4.46 4.17
N ILE A 81 9.09 -3.93 4.71
CA ILE A 81 8.09 -4.70 5.48
C ILE A 81 6.73 -4.76 4.78
N PHE A 82 6.52 -4.05 3.68
CA PHE A 82 5.24 -3.97 2.98
C PHE A 82 4.75 -5.36 2.53
N THR A 83 5.63 -6.11 1.83
CA THR A 83 5.32 -7.46 1.38
C THR A 83 5.05 -8.43 2.55
N ASP A 84 5.70 -8.24 3.69
CA ASP A 84 5.45 -9.02 4.91
C ASP A 84 4.04 -8.73 5.46
N ALA A 85 3.67 -7.44 5.57
CA ALA A 85 2.35 -7.01 6.02
C ALA A 85 1.24 -7.54 5.09
N LEU A 86 1.45 -7.48 3.77
CA LEU A 86 0.51 -8.01 2.78
C LEU A 86 0.36 -9.53 2.89
N SER A 87 1.47 -10.25 3.05
CA SER A 87 1.46 -11.71 3.28
C SER A 87 0.72 -12.08 4.56
N MET A 88 0.87 -11.26 5.59
CA MET A 88 0.16 -11.44 6.85
C MET A 88 -1.32 -11.12 6.73
N ALA A 89 -1.73 -10.10 5.98
CA ALA A 89 -3.14 -9.86 5.68
C ALA A 89 -3.79 -11.06 4.98
N MET A 90 -3.10 -11.67 4.01
CA MET A 90 -3.55 -12.90 3.35
C MET A 90 -3.73 -14.07 4.32
N TYR A 91 -2.78 -14.26 5.23
CA TYR A 91 -2.87 -15.30 6.25
C TYR A 91 -4.06 -15.03 7.19
N GLN A 92 -4.15 -13.80 7.72
CA GLN A 92 -5.17 -13.37 8.67
C GLN A 92 -6.59 -13.35 8.09
N ALA A 93 -6.77 -13.44 6.77
CA ALA A 93 -8.08 -13.69 6.16
C ALA A 93 -8.79 -14.96 6.70
N LEU A 94 -8.06 -15.87 7.38
CA LEU A 94 -8.66 -16.98 8.15
C LEU A 94 -9.70 -16.51 9.19
N GLN A 95 -9.60 -15.27 9.68
CA GLN A 95 -10.52 -14.71 10.67
C GLN A 95 -11.94 -14.55 10.13
N LEU A 96 -12.11 -14.45 8.80
CA LEU A 96 -13.42 -14.35 8.14
C LEU A 96 -14.30 -15.59 8.36
N GLU A 97 -13.70 -16.75 8.67
CA GLU A 97 -14.44 -17.97 9.01
C GLU A 97 -15.31 -17.81 10.26
N HIS A 98 -14.95 -16.87 11.13
CA HIS A 98 -15.61 -16.59 12.39
C HIS A 98 -16.34 -15.25 12.39
N ASP A 99 -16.40 -14.55 11.25
CA ASP A 99 -17.09 -13.27 11.17
C ASP A 99 -18.61 -13.47 11.13
N SER A 100 -19.28 -13.03 12.20
CA SER A 100 -20.74 -13.12 12.33
C SER A 100 -21.49 -12.30 11.29
N ASN A 101 -20.86 -11.27 10.69
CA ASN A 101 -21.48 -10.40 9.69
C ASN A 101 -21.57 -11.06 8.31
N ILE A 102 -20.74 -12.07 8.06
CA ILE A 102 -20.75 -12.84 6.82
C ILE A 102 -21.80 -13.95 6.91
N VAL A 103 -22.55 -14.15 5.82
CA VAL A 103 -23.54 -15.22 5.67
C VAL A 103 -22.87 -16.57 5.97
N GLU A 104 -23.48 -17.35 6.86
CA GLU A 104 -22.86 -18.55 7.45
C GLU A 104 -22.27 -19.52 6.41
N GLN A 105 -23.02 -19.79 5.33
CA GLN A 105 -22.60 -20.70 4.26
C GLN A 105 -21.39 -20.19 3.45
N ASP A 106 -21.12 -18.88 3.48
CA ASP A 106 -20.07 -18.22 2.70
C ASP A 106 -18.79 -17.97 3.51
N ARG A 107 -18.82 -18.08 4.85
CA ARG A 107 -17.69 -17.76 5.75
C ARG A 107 -16.39 -18.50 5.41
N ILE A 108 -16.47 -19.80 5.16
CA ILE A 108 -15.29 -20.61 4.81
C ILE A 108 -14.72 -20.19 3.45
N ALA A 109 -15.60 -19.87 2.50
CA ALA A 109 -15.19 -19.44 1.17
C ALA A 109 -14.63 -18.02 1.18
N ALA A 110 -15.13 -17.13 2.04
CA ALA A 110 -14.75 -15.71 2.09
C ALA A 110 -13.24 -15.48 2.16
N LYS A 111 -12.50 -16.26 2.94
CA LYS A 111 -11.03 -16.17 3.01
C LYS A 111 -10.34 -16.42 1.67
N ILE A 112 -10.91 -17.27 0.80
CA ILE A 112 -10.32 -17.57 -0.51
C ILE A 112 -10.50 -16.39 -1.46
N TYR A 113 -11.68 -15.78 -1.45
CA TYR A 113 -11.97 -14.58 -2.24
C TYR A 113 -11.11 -13.39 -1.77
N ALA A 114 -10.96 -13.22 -0.46
CA ALA A 114 -10.06 -12.24 0.12
C ALA A 114 -8.59 -12.46 -0.30
N ARG A 115 -8.10 -13.70 -0.13
CA ARG A 115 -6.75 -14.08 -0.54
C ARG A 115 -6.52 -13.91 -2.02
N TYR A 116 -7.54 -14.12 -2.85
CA TYR A 116 -7.42 -13.92 -4.29
C TYR A 116 -7.10 -12.46 -4.61
N LEU A 117 -7.86 -11.48 -4.10
CA LEU A 117 -7.59 -10.06 -4.33
C LEU A 117 -6.22 -9.65 -3.77
N LEU A 118 -5.92 -10.03 -2.52
CA LEU A 118 -4.61 -9.74 -1.92
C LEU A 118 -3.45 -10.41 -2.67
N SER A 119 -3.68 -11.56 -3.32
CA SER A 119 -2.66 -12.20 -4.16
C SER A 119 -2.38 -11.40 -5.42
N LEU A 120 -3.35 -10.67 -5.97
CA LEU A 120 -3.08 -9.80 -7.12
C LEU A 120 -2.09 -8.72 -6.76
N ASN A 121 -2.30 -8.06 -5.60
CA ASN A 121 -1.37 -7.08 -5.06
C ASN A 121 0.00 -7.72 -4.74
N LEU A 122 0.01 -8.90 -4.10
CA LEU A 122 1.26 -9.59 -3.77
C LEU A 122 2.05 -10.02 -5.01
N LEU A 123 1.39 -10.45 -6.08
CA LEU A 123 2.06 -10.84 -7.31
C LEU A 123 2.77 -9.64 -7.95
N ASP A 124 2.14 -8.46 -7.95
CA ASP A 124 2.75 -7.23 -8.42
C ASP A 124 4.00 -6.87 -7.60
N GLU A 125 3.85 -6.83 -6.27
CA GLU A 125 4.95 -6.59 -5.33
C GLU A 125 6.12 -7.58 -5.48
N LEU A 126 5.84 -8.83 -5.87
CA LEU A 126 6.83 -9.88 -6.11
C LEU A 126 7.45 -9.87 -7.52
N GLY A 127 7.09 -8.92 -8.38
CA GLY A 127 7.71 -8.72 -9.70
C GLY A 127 7.12 -9.58 -10.81
N PHE A 128 5.87 -10.01 -10.67
CA PHE A 128 5.14 -10.66 -11.76
C PHE A 128 4.72 -9.64 -12.81
N ASN A 129 4.86 -9.99 -14.08
CA ASN A 129 4.30 -9.20 -15.17
C ASN A 129 2.97 -9.84 -15.61
N THR A 130 1.87 -9.18 -15.24
CA THR A 130 0.50 -9.65 -15.45
C THR A 130 0.08 -9.72 -16.92
N HIS A 131 0.77 -9.01 -17.81
CA HIS A 131 0.54 -9.01 -19.26
C HIS A 131 1.40 -10.04 -20.01
N GLN A 132 2.62 -10.30 -19.53
CA GLN A 132 3.65 -11.12 -20.17
C GLN A 132 4.41 -11.92 -19.12
N LEU A 133 3.84 -13.06 -18.71
CA LEU A 133 4.35 -13.85 -17.59
C LEU A 133 5.81 -14.27 -17.75
N GLU A 134 6.29 -14.50 -18.98
CA GLU A 134 7.69 -14.80 -19.28
C GLU A 134 8.66 -13.67 -18.92
N LYS A 135 8.15 -12.44 -18.73
CA LYS A 135 8.93 -11.29 -18.24
C LYS A 135 8.92 -11.16 -16.72
N SER A 136 8.16 -11.98 -16.00
CA SER A 136 8.15 -12.01 -14.53
C SER A 136 9.52 -12.40 -13.99
N SER A 137 9.95 -11.78 -12.90
CA SER A 137 11.18 -12.18 -12.21
C SER A 137 11.17 -11.66 -10.78
N PRO A 138 11.60 -12.44 -9.78
CA PRO A 138 11.77 -11.94 -8.42
C PRO A 138 12.80 -10.80 -8.33
N SER A 139 13.72 -10.69 -9.31
CA SER A 139 14.65 -9.56 -9.39
C SER A 139 13.98 -8.23 -9.77
N LYS A 140 12.70 -8.27 -10.12
CA LYS A 140 11.86 -7.13 -10.48
C LYS A 140 10.79 -6.83 -9.42
N SER A 141 10.88 -7.47 -8.25
CA SER A 141 10.02 -7.13 -7.12
C SER A 141 10.29 -5.70 -6.64
N HIS A 142 9.29 -5.06 -6.05
CA HIS A 142 9.39 -3.66 -5.61
C HIS A 142 10.53 -3.48 -4.61
N LEU A 143 10.65 -4.40 -3.64
CA LEU A 143 11.76 -4.41 -2.69
C LEU A 143 13.13 -4.53 -3.38
N VAL A 144 13.29 -5.44 -4.35
CA VAL A 144 14.58 -5.61 -5.03
C VAL A 144 14.92 -4.40 -5.89
N TYR A 145 13.93 -3.80 -6.58
CA TYR A 145 14.14 -2.56 -7.30
C TYR A 145 14.50 -1.39 -6.37
N PHE A 146 13.89 -1.30 -5.19
CA PHE A 146 14.27 -0.29 -4.21
C PHE A 146 15.71 -0.50 -3.73
N LEU A 147 16.14 -1.74 -3.47
CA LEU A 147 17.52 -2.04 -3.10
C LEU A 147 18.52 -1.66 -4.21
N GLN A 148 18.17 -1.86 -5.48
CA GLN A 148 18.97 -1.41 -6.62
C GLN A 148 19.06 0.11 -6.66
N LEU A 149 17.95 0.83 -6.44
CA LEU A 149 17.95 2.29 -6.32
C LEU A 149 18.87 2.75 -5.16
N MET A 150 18.79 2.11 -4.00
CA MET A 150 19.67 2.41 -2.86
C MET A 150 21.15 2.23 -3.21
N GLN A 151 21.49 1.18 -3.98
CA GLN A 151 22.84 0.99 -4.49
C GLN A 151 23.27 2.09 -5.46
N GLN A 152 22.39 2.50 -6.38
CA GLN A 152 22.64 3.61 -7.32
C GLN A 152 22.84 4.94 -6.60
N LEU A 153 22.16 5.13 -5.47
CA LEU A 153 22.31 6.27 -4.57
C LEU A 153 23.53 6.14 -3.61
N GLU A 154 24.32 5.07 -3.74
CA GLU A 154 25.49 4.77 -2.91
C GLU A 154 25.16 4.61 -1.41
N LEU A 155 23.97 4.09 -1.10
CA LEU A 155 23.48 3.88 0.26
C LEU A 155 23.62 2.43 0.69
N ASN A 156 24.08 2.23 1.93
CA ASN A 156 24.10 0.92 2.57
C ASN A 156 22.88 0.75 3.48
N VAL A 157 21.86 0.05 3.00
CA VAL A 157 20.61 -0.22 3.75
C VAL A 157 20.81 -1.05 5.02
N ALA A 158 21.93 -1.76 5.16
CA ALA A 158 22.24 -2.50 6.38
C ALA A 158 22.80 -1.59 7.49
N ASP A 159 23.30 -0.40 7.15
CA ASP A 159 23.74 0.59 8.13
C ASP A 159 22.58 1.51 8.53
N GLN A 160 21.94 1.18 9.64
CA GLN A 160 20.80 1.93 10.17
C GLN A 160 21.20 3.08 11.10
N LYS A 161 22.49 3.44 11.21
CA LYS A 161 22.95 4.50 12.13
C LYS A 161 22.32 5.87 11.86
N GLN A 162 21.94 6.11 10.61
CA GLN A 162 21.33 7.37 10.16
C GLN A 162 19.79 7.26 10.02
N THR A 163 19.21 6.10 10.36
CA THR A 163 17.76 5.93 10.36
C THR A 163 17.16 6.57 11.60
N GLU A 164 16.14 7.39 11.38
CA GLU A 164 15.47 8.17 12.40
C GLU A 164 14.39 7.34 13.12
N PRO A 165 14.09 7.66 14.40
CA PRO A 165 13.07 6.98 15.19
C PRO A 165 11.69 6.95 14.51
N GLU A 166 11.32 7.98 13.76
CA GLU A 166 10.02 8.07 13.08
C GLU A 166 9.83 6.95 12.05
N ALA A 167 10.91 6.50 11.38
CA ALA A 167 10.84 5.36 10.47
C ALA A 167 10.55 4.06 11.23
N PHE A 168 11.22 3.84 12.36
CA PHE A 168 10.99 2.67 13.20
C PHE A 168 9.60 2.66 13.83
N ALA A 169 9.07 3.82 14.20
CA ALA A 169 7.74 3.94 14.79
C ALA A 169 6.64 3.45 13.83
N ILE A 170 6.73 3.79 12.54
CA ILE A 170 5.80 3.30 11.52
C ILE A 170 5.91 1.77 11.39
N ALA A 171 7.14 1.26 11.27
CA ALA A 171 7.38 -0.17 11.12
C ALA A 171 6.88 -0.98 12.33
N GLN A 172 7.13 -0.46 13.54
CA GLN A 172 6.67 -1.08 14.78
C GLN A 172 5.14 -1.08 14.86
N PHE A 173 4.46 0.01 14.49
CA PHE A 173 3.00 0.07 14.49
C PHE A 173 2.40 -1.02 13.59
N ILE A 174 2.91 -1.20 12.37
CA ILE A 174 2.46 -2.28 11.47
C ILE A 174 2.68 -3.66 12.13
N GLN A 175 3.83 -3.86 12.77
CA GLN A 175 4.16 -5.11 13.44
C GLN A 175 3.24 -5.41 14.63
N GLU A 176 2.82 -4.40 15.39
CA GLU A 176 1.90 -4.53 16.51
C GLU A 176 0.49 -4.97 16.04
N HIS A 177 0.09 -4.54 14.85
CA HIS A 177 -1.21 -4.86 14.24
C HIS A 177 -1.19 -6.09 13.32
N ILE A 178 -0.05 -6.76 13.17
CA ILE A 178 0.14 -7.86 12.18
C ILE A 178 -0.80 -9.06 12.37
N HIS A 179 -1.43 -9.15 13.55
CA HIS A 179 -2.34 -10.22 13.92
C HIS A 179 -3.82 -9.87 13.74
N SER A 180 -4.18 -8.69 13.25
CA SER A 180 -5.58 -8.34 12.98
C SER A 180 -5.79 -8.18 11.47
N TYR A 181 -6.77 -8.92 10.92
CA TYR A 181 -7.11 -8.78 9.51
C TYR A 181 -7.65 -7.38 9.20
N ALA A 182 -8.58 -6.89 10.01
CA ALA A 182 -9.20 -5.59 9.83
C ALA A 182 -8.21 -4.43 10.01
N ASP A 183 -7.35 -4.50 11.03
CA ASP A 183 -6.36 -3.44 11.29
C ASP A 183 -5.35 -3.38 10.15
N LEU A 184 -4.82 -4.54 9.72
CA LEU A 184 -3.88 -4.61 8.61
C LEU A 184 -4.48 -4.06 7.31
N LEU A 185 -5.73 -4.37 7.01
CA LEU A 185 -6.39 -3.81 5.81
C LEU A 185 -6.50 -2.28 5.89
N LEU A 186 -6.91 -1.72 7.04
CA LEU A 186 -6.99 -0.26 7.19
C LEU A 186 -5.61 0.40 7.09
N ILE A 187 -4.60 -0.20 7.72
CA ILE A 187 -3.20 0.25 7.66
C ILE A 187 -2.71 0.23 6.22
N LEU A 188 -2.83 -0.91 5.52
CA LEU A 188 -2.40 -1.07 4.13
C LEU A 188 -3.13 -0.09 3.20
N ALA A 189 -4.43 0.11 3.36
CA ALA A 189 -5.17 1.08 2.56
C ALA A 189 -4.65 2.51 2.75
N CYS A 190 -4.33 2.91 3.98
CA CYS A 190 -3.70 4.19 4.26
C CYS A 190 -2.27 4.27 3.69
N THR A 191 -1.52 3.15 3.74
CA THR A 191 -0.17 3.03 3.17
C THR A 191 -0.19 3.24 1.65
N GLU A 192 -1.08 2.57 0.92
CA GLU A 192 -1.16 2.66 -0.55
C GLU A 192 -1.38 4.11 -0.99
N LEU A 193 -2.37 4.80 -0.41
CA LEU A 193 -2.65 6.20 -0.74
C LEU A 193 -1.45 7.13 -0.46
N GLN A 194 -0.75 6.89 0.65
CA GLN A 194 0.49 7.57 1.00
C GLN A 194 1.60 7.29 -0.02
N VAL A 195 1.82 6.03 -0.38
CA VAL A 195 2.85 5.58 -1.32
C VAL A 195 2.61 6.22 -2.68
N ILE A 196 1.37 6.19 -3.19
CA ILE A 196 0.99 6.82 -4.47
C ILE A 196 1.40 8.29 -4.49
N LYS A 197 0.97 9.06 -3.47
CA LYS A 197 1.20 10.51 -3.42
C LYS A 197 2.67 10.89 -3.28
N PHE A 198 3.39 10.24 -2.37
CA PHE A 198 4.78 10.61 -2.08
C PHE A 198 5.77 10.02 -3.08
N SER A 199 5.51 8.83 -3.63
CA SER A 199 6.40 8.21 -4.63
C SER A 199 6.43 9.00 -5.93
N GLU A 200 5.29 9.53 -6.38
CA GLU A 200 5.24 10.43 -7.54
C GLU A 200 6.11 11.68 -7.32
N ALA A 201 6.00 12.29 -6.13
CA ALA A 201 6.75 13.49 -5.76
C ALA A 201 8.27 13.20 -5.66
N LEU A 202 8.65 12.07 -5.07
CA LEU A 202 10.04 11.62 -4.97
C LEU A 202 10.66 11.31 -6.34
N ARG A 203 9.94 10.59 -7.20
CA ARG A 203 10.34 10.29 -8.58
C ARG A 203 10.68 11.57 -9.34
N THR A 204 9.80 12.57 -9.25
CA THR A 204 9.97 13.86 -9.92
C THR A 204 11.25 14.57 -9.47
N ASN A 205 11.52 14.57 -8.16
CA ASN A 205 12.70 15.22 -7.61
C ASN A 205 14.00 14.49 -7.97
N LEU A 206 14.02 13.15 -7.89
CA LEU A 206 15.17 12.34 -8.30
C LEU A 206 15.51 12.49 -9.79
N ALA A 207 14.50 12.63 -10.65
CA ALA A 207 14.69 12.82 -12.09
C ALA A 207 15.53 14.08 -12.42
N ALA A 208 15.52 15.08 -11.54
CA ALA A 208 16.32 16.29 -11.70
C ALA A 208 17.82 16.06 -11.54
N TYR A 209 18.22 14.98 -10.87
CA TYR A 209 19.62 14.61 -10.64
C TYR A 209 20.13 13.59 -11.66
N ASP A 210 19.37 12.51 -11.86
CA ASP A 210 19.66 11.51 -12.88
C ASP A 210 18.35 10.80 -13.29
N PRO A 211 17.95 10.83 -14.57
CA PRO A 211 16.78 10.10 -15.06
C PRO A 211 16.82 8.59 -14.76
N LEU A 212 18.01 7.99 -14.62
CA LEU A 212 18.16 6.57 -14.29
C LEU A 212 17.53 6.21 -12.93
N PHE A 213 17.50 7.14 -11.97
CA PHE A 213 16.87 6.92 -10.66
C PHE A 213 15.36 6.72 -10.73
N THR A 214 14.72 7.05 -11.86
CA THR A 214 13.27 6.86 -12.04
C THR A 214 12.89 5.48 -12.60
N GLN A 215 13.88 4.64 -12.92
CA GLN A 215 13.66 3.28 -13.41
C GLN A 215 13.44 2.30 -12.25
N GLY A 216 12.94 1.10 -12.56
CA GLY A 216 12.69 0.05 -11.56
C GLY A 216 11.55 0.46 -10.62
N TYR A 217 11.88 0.83 -9.38
CA TYR A 217 10.91 1.06 -8.30
C TYR A 217 9.85 2.10 -8.69
N TYR A 218 10.27 3.27 -9.14
CA TYR A 218 9.36 4.34 -9.53
C TYR A 218 8.67 4.15 -10.89
N ALA A 219 9.07 3.13 -11.66
CA ALA A 219 8.38 2.76 -12.89
C ALA A 219 7.21 1.79 -12.62
N CYS A 220 7.16 1.19 -11.43
CA CYS A 220 6.12 0.26 -11.00
C CYS A 220 5.10 0.90 -10.03
N HIS A 221 5.35 2.12 -9.53
CA HIS A 221 4.42 2.86 -8.69
C HIS A 221 3.74 4.02 -9.45
N GLY A 222 2.43 4.20 -9.25
CA GLY A 222 1.59 5.16 -9.95
C GLY A 222 0.15 4.69 -10.21
N LEU A 223 -0.63 5.50 -10.95
CA LEU A 223 -2.01 5.19 -11.32
C LEU A 223 -2.07 4.31 -12.58
N ALA A 224 -2.99 3.34 -12.61
CA ALA A 224 -3.16 2.41 -13.73
C ALA A 224 -3.53 3.10 -15.05
N GLU A 225 -4.26 4.21 -15.00
CA GLU A 225 -4.78 4.91 -16.20
C GLU A 225 -3.76 5.82 -16.91
N THR A 226 -2.51 5.94 -16.42
CA THR A 226 -1.58 6.92 -17.00
C THR A 226 -0.93 6.50 -18.32
N CYS A 227 -0.92 5.21 -18.68
CA CYS A 227 -0.62 4.71 -20.04
C CYS A 227 -0.88 3.20 -20.14
N ASP A 228 -1.38 2.68 -21.28
CA ASP A 228 -1.53 1.23 -21.59
C ASP A 228 -0.22 0.41 -21.55
N THR A 229 0.89 1.00 -21.11
CA THR A 229 2.23 0.41 -21.05
C THR A 229 2.91 0.52 -19.68
N THR A 230 2.29 1.17 -18.69
CA THR A 230 2.85 1.29 -17.33
C THR A 230 2.56 0.03 -16.52
N LEU A 231 3.51 -0.37 -15.67
CA LEU A 231 3.35 -1.51 -14.75
C LEU A 231 2.57 -1.14 -13.48
N ALA A 232 2.30 0.14 -13.26
CA ALA A 232 1.67 0.64 -12.04
C ALA A 232 0.20 0.26 -11.93
N ASN A 233 -0.20 -0.23 -10.75
CA ASN A 233 -1.56 -0.70 -10.48
C ASN A 233 -2.02 -0.38 -9.04
N ASP A 234 -1.37 0.60 -8.40
CA ASP A 234 -1.55 0.92 -6.98
C ASP A 234 -2.99 1.36 -6.64
N ASP A 235 -3.68 2.02 -7.56
CA ASP A 235 -5.08 2.46 -7.41
C ASP A 235 -6.07 1.28 -7.34
N ASN A 236 -5.90 0.29 -8.21
CA ASN A 236 -6.70 -0.94 -8.19
C ASN A 236 -6.44 -1.75 -6.91
N HIS A 237 -5.19 -1.78 -6.45
CA HIS A 237 -4.81 -2.44 -5.21
C HIS A 237 -5.44 -1.76 -3.98
N GLU A 238 -5.39 -0.43 -3.93
CA GLU A 238 -6.03 0.35 -2.87
C GLU A 238 -7.53 0.05 -2.80
N ASP A 239 -8.24 0.08 -3.94
CA ASP A 239 -9.67 -0.18 -3.98
C ASP A 239 -10.05 -1.61 -3.57
N ASP A 240 -9.25 -2.60 -3.96
CA ASP A 240 -9.44 -3.98 -3.52
C ASP A 240 -9.30 -4.12 -1.99
N ILE A 241 -8.32 -3.45 -1.38
CA ILE A 241 -8.13 -3.43 0.08
C ILE A 241 -9.34 -2.77 0.78
N TRP A 242 -9.84 -1.64 0.26
CA TRP A 242 -11.02 -0.98 0.82
C TRP A 242 -12.28 -1.85 0.75
N VAL A 243 -12.46 -2.59 -0.34
CA VAL A 243 -13.57 -3.56 -0.48
C VAL A 243 -13.46 -4.68 0.55
N LEU A 244 -12.27 -5.22 0.76
CA LEU A 244 -12.03 -6.23 1.79
C LEU A 244 -12.27 -5.69 3.20
N PHE A 245 -11.86 -4.45 3.46
CA PHE A 245 -12.12 -3.81 4.75
C PHE A 245 -13.62 -3.59 4.97
N THR A 246 -14.36 -3.21 3.92
CA THR A 246 -15.84 -3.09 3.96
C THR A 246 -16.50 -4.41 4.35
N GLN A 247 -15.98 -5.55 3.87
CA GLN A 247 -16.49 -6.88 4.19
C GLN A 247 -16.36 -7.23 5.68
N CYS A 248 -15.21 -6.97 6.28
CA CYS A 248 -14.95 -7.30 7.68
C CYS A 248 -15.21 -6.13 8.65
N TYR A 249 -15.70 -5.00 8.16
CA TYR A 249 -15.98 -3.82 8.98
C TYR A 249 -17.10 -4.11 9.98
N LYS A 250 -16.89 -3.65 11.22
CA LYS A 250 -17.80 -3.80 12.33
C LYS A 250 -18.20 -2.42 12.86
N PRO A 251 -19.47 -1.99 12.70
CA PRO A 251 -19.92 -0.68 13.17
C PRO A 251 -19.67 -0.42 14.66
N GLU A 252 -19.70 -1.46 15.50
CA GLU A 252 -19.37 -1.37 16.92
C GLU A 252 -17.90 -1.01 17.19
N GLN A 253 -17.01 -1.19 16.21
CA GLN A 253 -15.59 -0.82 16.25
C GLN A 253 -15.31 0.51 15.52
N ALA A 254 -16.32 1.28 15.13
CA ALA A 254 -16.14 2.50 14.35
C ALA A 254 -15.14 3.48 14.98
N LEU A 255 -15.27 3.74 16.30
CA LEU A 255 -14.37 4.63 17.02
C LEU A 255 -12.94 4.10 17.07
N TYR A 256 -12.78 2.78 17.22
CA TYR A 256 -11.48 2.12 17.21
C TYR A 256 -10.79 2.30 15.86
N PHE A 257 -11.47 2.06 14.75
CA PHE A 257 -10.89 2.23 13.41
C PHE A 257 -10.55 3.70 13.10
N GLN A 258 -11.36 4.65 13.57
CA GLN A 258 -11.03 6.08 13.45
C GLN A 258 -9.75 6.44 14.22
N GLN A 259 -9.58 5.90 15.43
CA GLN A 259 -8.37 6.10 16.23
C GLN A 259 -7.15 5.46 15.54
N LEU A 260 -7.28 4.20 15.11
CA LEU A 260 -6.23 3.47 14.40
C LEU A 260 -5.76 4.23 13.15
N GLN A 261 -6.70 4.70 12.32
CA GLN A 261 -6.42 5.54 11.15
C GLN A 261 -5.67 6.82 11.55
N THR A 262 -6.19 7.56 12.54
CA THR A 262 -5.62 8.84 12.97
C THR A 262 -4.20 8.67 13.51
N GLU A 263 -3.97 7.64 14.33
CA GLU A 263 -2.65 7.32 14.87
C GLU A 263 -1.66 6.98 13.76
N TYR A 264 -2.05 6.11 12.84
CA TYR A 264 -1.18 5.70 11.74
C TYR A 264 -0.83 6.86 10.80
N LEU A 265 -1.80 7.70 10.43
CA LEU A 265 -1.56 8.89 9.62
C LEU A 265 -0.72 9.95 10.35
N SER A 266 -0.83 10.03 11.69
CA SER A 266 0.00 10.90 12.50
C SER A 266 1.47 10.44 12.52
N LEU A 267 1.72 9.12 12.59
CA LEU A 267 3.08 8.57 12.48
C LEU A 267 3.74 8.96 11.16
N TRP A 268 2.99 8.82 10.06
CA TRP A 268 3.45 9.26 8.74
C TRP A 268 3.67 10.77 8.65
N ASN A 269 2.78 11.57 9.25
CA ASN A 269 2.96 13.02 9.29
C ASN A 269 4.23 13.41 10.05
N ASN A 270 4.53 12.74 11.16
CA ASN A 270 5.75 12.95 11.94
C ASN A 270 6.99 12.56 11.13
N PHE A 271 6.96 11.41 10.44
CA PHE A 271 8.03 11.00 9.52
C PHE A 271 8.32 12.08 8.49
N TRP A 272 7.30 12.59 7.80
CA TRP A 272 7.51 13.62 6.78
C TRP A 272 7.89 14.99 7.35
N SER A 273 7.42 15.31 8.56
CA SER A 273 7.87 16.50 9.29
C SER A 273 9.37 16.43 9.55
N LYS A 274 9.86 15.27 10.02
CA LYS A 274 11.27 15.02 10.24
C LYS A 274 12.09 15.10 8.95
N MET A 275 11.62 14.45 7.88
CA MET A 275 12.28 14.51 6.56
C MET A 275 12.33 15.92 5.98
N ASN A 276 11.38 16.80 6.35
CA ASN A 276 11.36 18.19 5.92
C ASN A 276 12.38 19.06 6.67
N LEU A 277 12.64 18.76 7.96
CA LEU A 277 13.51 19.55 8.84
C LEU A 277 14.98 19.18 8.73
N VAL A 278 15.29 17.90 8.54
CA VAL A 278 16.67 17.44 8.50
C VAL A 278 17.28 17.90 7.18
N LEU A 279 18.24 18.82 7.28
CA LEU A 279 19.05 19.43 6.20
C LEU A 279 18.46 20.67 5.51
N SER A 280 17.46 21.35 6.10
CA SER A 280 17.15 22.76 5.76
C SER A 280 18.15 23.73 6.38
#